data_AF-A0A8S0WEH3-F1
#
_entry.id   AF-A0A8S0WEH3-F1
#
_cell.length_a   1.000
_cell.length_b   1.000
_cell.length_c   1.000
_cell.angle_alpha   90.00
_cell.angle_beta   90.00
_cell.angle_gamma   90.00
#
_symmetry.space_group_name_H-M   'P 1'
#
loop_
_entity.id
_entity.type
_entity.pdbx_description
1 polymer ?
#
loop_
_entity_poly.entity_id
_entity_poly.type
_entity_poly.pdbx_seq_one_letter_code
_entity_poly.pdbx_strand_id
1 'polypeptide(L)'
;MINRDSSVEEIMEIPGVMTFFIENGISPFSCAGSFPGSLGKLLELKRVSPEKQEAFIKMLSELVQQKLNIETSVGSLPPLK
;
A
#
# COMPACT_ATOMS: atom_id res chain seq x y z
N MET A 1 9.16 -0.94 -5.76
CA MET A 1 8.94 -2.23 -5.08
C MET A 1 8.72 -1.91 -3.61
N ILE A 2 7.62 -2.37 -3.01
CA ILE A 2 7.31 -2.08 -1.60
C ILE A 2 8.05 -3.04 -0.69
N ASN A 3 8.59 -2.53 0.41
CA ASN A 3 9.34 -3.28 1.43
C ASN A 3 9.12 -2.70 2.83
N ARG A 4 9.81 -3.24 3.84
CA ARG A 4 9.70 -2.82 5.25
C ARG A 4 10.02 -1.34 5.48
N ASP A 5 10.90 -0.76 4.67
CA ASP A 5 11.38 0.61 4.82
C ASP A 5 10.55 1.62 4.04
N SER A 6 9.60 1.15 3.22
CA SER A 6 8.72 2.01 2.43
C SER A 6 7.89 2.92 3.33
N SER A 7 7.80 4.21 2.96
CA SER A 7 7.01 5.20 3.70
C SER A 7 5.52 4.88 3.60
N VAL A 8 4.83 4.80 4.73
CA VAL A 8 3.37 4.59 4.73
C VAL A 8 2.67 5.76 4.04
N GLU A 9 3.15 6.98 4.23
CA GLU A 9 2.58 8.17 3.61
C GLU A 9 2.61 8.08 2.08
N GLU A 10 3.76 7.68 1.51
CA GLU A 10 3.91 7.53 0.05
C GLU A 10 3.06 6.37 -0.50
N ILE A 11 3.01 5.24 0.21
CA ILE A 11 2.24 4.07 -0.22
C ILE A 11 0.73 4.37 -0.22
N MET A 12 0.25 5.20 0.70
CA MET A 12 -1.16 5.56 0.83
C MET A 12 -1.68 6.47 -0.31
N GLU A 13 -0.79 7.11 -1.07
CA GLU A 13 -1.15 7.85 -2.29
C GLU A 13 -1.51 6.93 -3.46
N ILE A 14 -1.18 5.63 -3.38
CA ILE A 14 -1.42 4.67 -4.45
C ILE A 14 -2.89 4.21 -4.43
N PRO A 15 -3.64 4.32 -5.55
CA PRO A 15 -5.03 3.91 -5.62
C PRO A 15 -5.27 2.45 -5.21
N GLY A 16 -6.21 2.26 -4.28
CA GLY A 16 -6.61 0.93 -3.79
C GLY A 16 -5.79 0.41 -2.61
N VAL A 17 -4.67 1.04 -2.26
CA VAL A 17 -3.89 0.68 -1.07
C VAL A 17 -4.71 0.87 0.20
N MET A 18 -5.47 1.95 0.32
CA MET A 18 -6.40 2.17 1.44
C MET A 18 -7.33 0.98 1.66
N THR A 19 -7.97 0.50 0.59
CA THR A 19 -8.89 -0.63 0.63
C THR A 19 -8.18 -1.88 1.12
N PHE A 20 -6.98 -2.15 0.60
CA PHE A 20 -6.16 -3.28 1.03
C PHE A 20 -5.85 -3.24 2.54
N PHE A 21 -5.49 -2.08 3.08
CA PHE A 21 -5.27 -1.90 4.52
C PHE A 21 -6.53 -2.20 5.35
N ILE A 22 -7.69 -1.71 4.91
CA ILE A 22 -8.99 -1.94 5.56
C ILE A 22 -9.34 -3.44 5.55
N GLU A 23 -9.23 -4.10 4.41
CA GLU A 23 -9.54 -5.53 4.25
C GLU A 23 -8.64 -6.43 5.11
N ASN A 24 -7.40 -6.01 5.35
CA ASN A 24 -6.46 -6.70 6.22
C ASN A 24 -6.54 -6.28 7.69
N GLY A 25 -7.49 -5.41 8.05
CA GLY A 25 -7.72 -4.98 9.44
C GLY A 25 -6.59 -4.14 10.04
N ILE A 26 -5.78 -3.49 9.20
CA ILE A 26 -4.66 -2.65 9.63
C ILE A 26 -4.98 -1.22 9.26
N SER A 27 -5.16 -0.36 10.28
CA SER A 27 -5.30 1.08 10.04
C SER A 27 -3.94 1.70 9.71
N PRO A 28 -3.79 2.38 8.55
CA PRO A 28 -2.57 3.08 8.16
C PRO A 28 -2.50 4.50 8.72
N PHE A 29 -3.42 4.86 9.64
CA PHE A 29 -3.57 6.20 10.16
C PHE A 29 -3.08 6.32 11.61
N SER A 30 -2.57 7.51 11.91
CA SER A 30 -2.34 8.07 13.23
C SER A 30 -3.42 9.11 13.56
N CYS A 31 -3.34 9.74 14.73
CA CYS A 31 -4.24 10.83 15.11
C CYS A 31 -4.11 12.08 14.23
N ALA A 32 -3.01 12.21 13.47
CA ALA A 32 -2.72 13.38 12.64
C ALA A 32 -2.90 13.15 11.13
N GLY A 33 -3.35 11.96 10.71
CA GLY A 33 -3.40 11.57 9.29
C GLY A 33 -2.64 10.27 9.05
N SER A 34 -2.08 10.07 7.85
CA SER A 34 -1.30 8.87 7.52
C SER A 34 -0.21 8.64 8.56
N PHE A 35 0.10 7.38 8.85
CA PHE A 35 1.09 7.03 9.87
C PHE A 35 2.48 7.56 9.45
N PRO A 36 3.12 8.42 10.26
CA PRO A 36 4.44 8.94 9.91
C PRO A 36 5.48 7.86 10.18
N GLY A 37 6.04 7.29 9.11
CA GLY A 37 7.13 6.31 9.19
C GLY A 37 7.01 5.14 8.23
N SER A 38 7.81 4.11 8.49
CA SER A 38 7.91 2.95 7.60
C SER A 38 6.80 1.94 7.81
N LEU A 39 6.50 1.18 6.75
CA LEU A 39 5.53 0.10 6.76
C LEU A 39 5.87 -0.96 7.83
N GLY A 40 7.15 -1.34 7.93
CA GLY A 40 7.62 -2.27 8.96
C GLY A 40 7.31 -1.76 10.37
N LYS A 41 7.55 -0.47 10.62
CA LYS A 41 7.28 0.12 11.93
C LYS A 41 5.79 0.15 12.27
N LEU A 42 4.95 0.46 11.29
CA LEU A 42 3.50 0.40 11.46
C LEU A 42 3.06 -1.02 11.84
N LEU A 43 3.52 -2.04 11.12
CA LEU A 43 3.12 -3.43 11.36
C LEU A 43 3.57 -3.94 12.73
N GLU A 44 4.77 -3.55 13.19
CA GLU A 44 5.25 -3.81 14.55
C GLU A 44 4.35 -3.17 15.61
N LEU A 45 3.98 -1.89 15.43
CA LEU A 45 3.11 -1.17 16.36
C LEU A 45 1.71 -1.80 16.44
N LYS A 46 1.21 -2.32 15.31
CA LYS A 46 -0.04 -3.08 15.24
C LYS A 46 0.11 -4.53 15.72
N ARG A 47 1.29 -4.92 16.22
CA ARG A 47 1.61 -6.24 16.77
C ARG A 47 1.36 -7.37 15.77
N VAL A 48 1.56 -7.11 14.49
CA VAL A 48 1.54 -8.14 13.45
C VAL A 48 2.76 -9.03 13.65
N SER A 49 2.58 -10.34 13.68
CA SER A 49 3.69 -11.29 13.87
C SER A 49 4.64 -11.28 12.66
N PRO A 50 5.95 -11.52 12.84
CA PRO A 50 6.95 -11.40 11.76
C PRO A 50 6.56 -12.13 10.47
N GLU A 51 6.02 -13.35 10.58
CA GLU A 51 5.57 -14.14 9.43
C GLU A 51 4.39 -13.50 8.69
N LYS A 52 3.47 -12.83 9.42
CA LYS A 52 2.35 -12.09 8.84
C LYS A 52 2.80 -10.75 8.25
N GLN A 53 3.86 -10.14 8.80
CA GLN A 53 4.43 -8.92 8.24
C GLN A 53 4.98 -9.16 6.84
N GLU A 54 5.77 -10.23 6.66
CA GLU A 54 6.31 -10.58 5.34
C GLU A 54 5.19 -10.90 4.33
N ALA A 55 4.16 -11.63 4.76
CA ALA A 55 3.00 -11.91 3.92
C ALA A 55 2.25 -10.63 3.53
N PHE A 56 2.02 -9.71 4.46
CA PHE A 56 1.36 -8.43 4.21
C PHE A 56 2.14 -7.60 3.18
N ILE A 57 3.45 -7.45 3.37
CA ILE A 57 4.32 -6.68 2.48
C ILE A 57 4.33 -7.29 1.08
N LYS A 58 4.40 -8.62 0.98
CA LYS A 58 4.35 -9.33 -0.30
C LYS A 58 3.05 -9.05 -1.05
N MET A 59 1.90 -9.22 -0.39
CA MET A 59 0.59 -8.98 -1.01
C MET A 59 0.40 -7.52 -1.42
N LEU A 60 0.86 -6.57 -0.61
CA LEU A 60 0.81 -5.15 -0.92
C LEU A 60 1.71 -4.81 -2.13
N SER A 61 2.92 -5.37 -2.18
CA SER A 61 3.81 -5.19 -3.32
C SER A 61 3.21 -5.77 -4.61
N GLU A 62 2.54 -6.92 -4.55
CA GLU A 62 1.83 -7.52 -5.69
C GLU A 62 0.68 -6.63 -6.17
N LEU A 63 -0.14 -6.11 -5.25
CA LEU A 63 -1.23 -5.18 -5.58
C LEU A 63 -0.70 -3.95 -6.32
N VAL A 64 0.35 -3.32 -5.79
CA VAL A 64 0.92 -2.10 -6.38
C VAL A 64 1.51 -2.38 -7.76
N GLN A 65 2.21 -3.51 -7.93
CA GLN A 65 2.70 -3.93 -9.25
C GLN A 65 1.57 -4.14 -10.26
N GLN A 66 0.47 -4.78 -9.85
CA GLN A 66 -0.70 -4.97 -10.71
C GLN A 66 -1.30 -3.63 -11.14
N LYS A 67 -1.42 -2.66 -10.24
CA LYS A 67 -1.96 -1.33 -10.56
C LYS A 67 -1.08 -0.55 -11.54
N LEU A 68 0.24 -0.56 -11.35
CA LEU A 68 1.19 0.07 -12.28
C LEU A 68 1.12 -0.55 -13.69
N ASN A 69 0.92 -1.87 -13.78
CA ASN A 69 0.77 -2.57 -15.06
C ASN A 69 -0.57 -2.30 -15.74
N ILE A 70 -1.61 -1.94 -14.98
CA ILE A 70 -2.93 -1.59 -15.54
C ILE A 70 -2.89 -0.15 -16.08
N GLU A 71 -2.33 0.82 -15.35
CA GLU A 71 -2.27 2.22 -15.79
C GLU A 71 -1.48 2.42 -17.09
N THR A 72 -0.46 1.59 -17.35
CA THR A 72 0.27 1.60 -18.63
C THR A 72 -0.55 1.06 -19.83
N SER A 73 -1.68 0.37 -19.59
CA SER A 73 -2.54 -0.18 -20.65
C SER A 73 -3.76 0.70 -20.99
N VAL A 74 -4.16 1.68 -20.16
CA VAL A 74 -5.38 2.49 -20.37
C VAL A 74 -5.09 3.88 -20.96
N GLY A 75 -3.81 4.22 -21.19
CA GLY A 75 -3.35 5.55 -21.62
C GLY A 75 -3.60 5.95 -23.08
N SER A 76 -4.56 5.36 -23.80
CA SER A 76 -4.92 5.82 -25.16
C SER A 76 -6.44 5.81 -25.35
N LEU A 77 -7.11 6.79 -24.76
CA LEU A 77 -8.43 7.19 -25.23
C LEU A 77 -8.23 8.19 -26.37
N PRO A 78 -8.65 7.89 -27.61
CA PRO A 78 -8.56 8.84 -28.71
C PRO A 78 -9.45 10.05 -28.41
N PRO A 79 -9.04 11.27 -28.84
CA PRO A 79 -9.85 12.46 -28.64
C PRO A 79 -11.22 12.27 -29.29
N LEU A 80 -12.27 12.63 -28.55
CA LEU A 80 -13.64 12.67 -29.05
C LEU A 80 -13.67 13.62 -30.25
N LYS A 81 -14.02 13.06 -31.43
CA LYS A 81 -14.27 13.81 -32.66
C LYS A 81 -15.50 14.70 -32.55
#